data_AF-A0A5V9F1Z0-F1
#
_entry.id   AF-A0A5V9F1Z0-F1
#
_cell.length_a   1.000
_cell.length_b   1.000
_cell.length_c   1.000
_cell.angle_alpha   90.00
_cell.angle_beta   90.00
_cell.angle_gamma   90.00
#
_symmetry.space_group_name_H-M   'P 1'
#
loop_
_entity.id
_entity.type
_entity.pdbx_description
1 polymer ?
#
loop_
_entity_poly.entity_id
_entity_poly.type
_entity_poly.pdbx_seq_one_letter_code
_entity_poly.pdbx_strand_id
1 'polypeptide(L)' 'MSQTVSTHSENRWVPLKAFCERTGIKESTARYYLKNGKLPIKPKDKAKGRVYVDWFSWNAGTIVH' A
#
# COMPACT_ATOMS: atom_id res chain seq x y z
N MET A 1 -18.30 -15.12 -18.49
CA MET A 1 -17.76 -14.61 -17.20
C MET A 1 -16.97 -13.35 -17.51
N SER A 2 -17.64 -12.20 -17.53
CA SER A 2 -17.02 -10.93 -17.88
C SER A 2 -16.31 -10.38 -16.66
N GLN A 3 -14.98 -10.51 -16.63
CA GLN A 3 -14.16 -9.74 -15.71
C GLN A 3 -14.34 -8.28 -16.10
N THR A 4 -15.13 -7.54 -15.34
CA THR A 4 -15.14 -6.08 -15.36
C THR A 4 -13.76 -5.64 -14.95
N VAL A 5 -12.91 -5.41 -15.95
CA VAL A 5 -11.71 -4.58 -15.83
C VAL A 5 -12.18 -3.19 -15.43
N SER A 6 -12.41 -3.01 -14.14
CA SER A 6 -12.68 -1.71 -13.55
C SER A 6 -11.54 -0.81 -13.98
N THR A 7 -11.82 0.12 -14.87
CA THR A 7 -10.95 1.25 -15.21
C THR A 7 -10.85 2.18 -14.00
N HIS A 8 -10.42 1.66 -12.86
CA HIS A 8 -9.84 2.48 -11.83
C HIS A 8 -8.48 2.85 -12.37
N SER A 9 -8.30 4.11 -12.74
CA SER A 9 -7.03 4.78 -12.51
C SER A 9 -6.70 4.61 -11.02
N GLU A 10 -6.20 3.44 -10.63
CA GLU A 10 -5.86 3.15 -9.25
C GLU A 10 -4.76 4.15 -8.88
N ASN A 11 -5.12 5.15 -8.07
CA ASN A 11 -4.16 6.09 -7.52
C ASN A 11 -3.01 5.27 -6.93
N ARG A 12 -1.84 5.33 -7.57
CA ARG A 12 -0.61 4.63 -7.17
C ARG A 12 -0.36 4.75 -5.66
N TRP A 13 -0.70 5.90 -5.09
CA TRP A 13 -0.58 6.19 -3.67
C TRP A 13 -1.89 5.93 -2.92
N VAL A 14 -1.94 4.82 -2.18
CA VAL A 14 -3.12 4.41 -1.40
C VAL A 14 -2.88 4.70 0.08
N PRO A 15 -3.78 5.41 0.78
CA PRO A 15 -3.66 5.57 2.24
C PRO A 15 -3.56 4.23 2.95
N LEU A 16 -2.71 4.11 3.98
CA LEU A 16 -2.48 2.83 4.68
C LEU A 16 -3.77 2.16 5.16
N LYS A 17 -4.75 2.95 5.63
CA LYS A 17 -6.06 2.43 6.04
C LYS A 17 -6.81 1.78 4.86
N ALA A 18 -6.91 2.47 3.73
CA ALA A 18 -7.54 1.93 2.53
C ALA A 18 -6.77 0.71 1.98
N PHE A 19 -5.44 0.70 2.10
CA PHE A 19 -4.62 -0.46 1.77
C PHE A 19 -4.97 -1.69 2.64
N CYS A 20 -5.13 -1.50 3.95
CA CYS A 20 -5.53 -2.57 4.87
C CYS A 20 -6.94 -3.10 4.52
N GLU A 21 -7.89 -2.19 4.25
CA GLU A 21 -9.25 -2.55 3.83
C GLU A 21 -9.28 -3.35 2.53
N ARG A 22 -8.46 -2.96 1.53
CA ARG A 22 -8.39 -3.65 0.22
C ARG A 22 -7.73 -5.03 0.29
N THR A 23 -6.67 -5.16 1.08
CA THR A 23 -5.87 -6.39 1.14
C THR A 23 -6.32 -7.35 2.23
N GLY A 24 -7.17 -6.91 3.16
CA GLY A 24 -7.50 -7.65 4.38
C GLY A 24 -6.36 -7.74 5.39
N ILE A 25 -5.21 -7.09 5.13
CA ILE A 25 -4.10 -7.05 6.06
C ILE A 25 -4.49 -6.21 7.28
N LYS A 26 -4.29 -6.76 8.47
CA LYS A 26 -4.52 -6.03 9.73
C LYS A 26 -3.61 -4.83 9.82
N GLU A 27 -4.12 -3.73 10.35
CA GLU A 27 -3.34 -2.49 10.48
C GLU A 27 -2.06 -2.68 11.33
N SER A 28 -2.10 -3.56 12.34
CA SER A 28 -0.92 -3.93 13.12
C SER A 28 0.19 -4.56 12.25
N THR A 29 -0.19 -5.49 11.38
CA THR A 29 0.72 -6.14 10.42
C THR A 29 1.26 -5.13 9.41
N ALA A 30 0.40 -4.26 8.88
CA ALA A 30 0.83 -3.21 7.95
C ALA A 30 1.83 -2.24 8.59
N ARG A 31 1.62 -1.86 9.87
CA ARG A 31 2.58 -1.06 10.64
C ARG A 31 3.89 -1.79 10.91
N TYR A 32 3.84 -3.11 11.14
CA TYR A 32 5.04 -3.93 11.25
C TYR A 32 5.83 -3.94 9.94
N TYR A 33 5.18 -4.15 8.79
CA TYR A 33 5.86 -4.08 7.48
C TYR A 33 6.47 -2.71 7.22
N LEU A 34 5.74 -1.64 7.54
CA LEU A 34 6.23 -0.27 7.45
C LEU A 34 7.51 -0.07 8.27
N LYS A 35 7.53 -0.50 9.54
CA LYS A 35 8.69 -0.37 10.43
C LYS A 35 9.91 -1.16 9.93
N ASN A 36 9.68 -2.30 9.30
CA ASN A 36 10.74 -3.18 8.79
C ASN A 36 11.11 -2.89 7.34
N GLY A 37 10.58 -1.83 6.72
CA GLY A 37 10.86 -1.48 5.31
C GLY A 37 10.19 -2.39 4.27
N LYS A 38 9.40 -3.39 4.69
CA LYS A 38 8.79 -4.41 3.81
C LYS A 38 7.56 -3.92 3.03
N LEU A 39 7.18 -2.65 3.19
CA LEU A 39 6.03 -2.06 2.53
C LEU A 39 6.52 -0.91 1.64
N PRO A 40 6.30 -0.95 0.31
CA PRO A 40 6.68 0.15 -0.55
C PRO A 40 5.77 1.34 -0.22
N ILE A 41 6.37 2.42 0.28
CA ILE A 41 5.63 3.62 0.69
C ILE A 41 6.13 4.85 -0.05
N LYS A 42 5.26 5.85 -0.14
CA LYS A 42 5.67 7.19 -0.52
C LYS A 42 6.69 7.70 0.50
N PRO A 43 7.83 8.29 0.04
CA PRO A 43 8.74 9.01 0.92
C PRO A 43 7.98 10.05 1.75
N LYS A 44 8.36 10.20 3.01
CA LYS A 44 7.75 11.15 3.94
C LYS A 44 8.80 12.13 4.43
N ASP A 45 8.47 13.41 4.35
CA ASP A 45 9.32 14.47 4.90
C ASP A 45 9.20 14.58 6.44
N LYS A 46 8.10 14.07 7.02
CA LYS A 46 7.81 14.12 8.46
C LYS A 46 7.49 12.73 9.01
N ALA A 47 8.10 12.38 10.15
CA ALA A 47 7.92 11.09 10.82
C ALA A 47 6.44 10.78 11.15
N LYS A 48 5.64 11.77 11.52
CA LYS A 48 4.21 11.64 11.86
C LYS A 48 3.27 11.93 10.69
N GLY A 49 3.78 12.00 9.47
CA GLY A 49 2.98 12.26 8.26
C GLY A 49 2.07 11.08 7.90
N ARG A 50 1.01 11.38 7.14
CA ARG A 50 0.11 10.35 6.57
C ARG A 50 0.91 9.34 5.76
N VAL A 51 0.55 8.06 5.89
CA VAL A 51 1.22 6.96 5.20
C VAL A 51 0.45 6.62 3.93
N TYR A 52 1.16 6.64 2.81
CA TYR A 52 0.64 6.19 1.52
C TYR A 52 1.51 5.04 1.02
N VAL A 53 0.88 3.94 0.65
CA VAL A 53 1.49 2.73 0.10
C VAL A 53 1.51 2.86 -1.43
N ASP A 54 2.62 2.45 -2.05
CA ASP A 54 2.72 2.30 -3.50
C ASP A 54 2.00 1.00 -3.92
N TRP A 55 0.78 1.15 -4.41
CA TRP A 55 -0.06 0.03 -4.83
C TRP A 55 0.53 -0.72 -6.02
N PHE A 56 1.20 -0.02 -6.93
CA PHE A 56 1.78 -0.63 -8.12
C PHE A 56 2.99 -1.48 -7.74
N SER A 57 3.90 -0.96 -6.91
CA SER A 57 5.05 -1.73 -6.42
C SER A 57 4.61 -2.94 -5.59
N TRP A 58 3.54 -2.81 -4.79
CA TRP A 58 2.96 -3.93 -4.05
C TRP A 58 2.46 -5.03 -4.99
N ASN A 59 1.64 -4.69 -5.99
CA ASN A 59 1.10 -5.66 -6.95
C ASN A 59 2.16 -6.25 -7.90
N ALA A 60 3.24 -5.50 -8.16
CA ALA A 60 4.39 -5.99 -8.92
C ALA A 60 5.26 -6.98 -8.12
N GLY A 61 4.94 -7.26 -6.86
CA GLY A 61 5.71 -8.16 -6.00
C GLY A 61 7.05 -7.56 -5.57
N THR A 62 7.20 -6.23 -5.60
CA THR A 62 8.43 -5.57 -5.14
C THR A 62 8.46 -5.62 -3.61
N ILE A 63 9.05 -6.69 -3.07
CA ILE A 63 9.42 -6.77 -1.66
C ILE A 63 10.68 -5.92 -1.52
N VAL A 64 10.57 -4.77 -0.84
CA VAL A 64 11.74 -3.95 -0.51
C VAL A 64 12.55 -4.73 0.53
N HIS A 65 13.76 -5.13 0.13
CA HIS A 65 14.64 -6.04 0.88
C HIS A 65 15.71 -5.29 1.66
#